data_AF-A0A7S2AJ45-F1
#
_entry.id   AF-A0A7S2AJ45-F1
#
_cell.length_a   1.000
_cell.length_b   1.000
_cell.length_c   1.000
_cell.angle_alpha   90.00
_cell.angle_beta   90.00
_cell.angle_gamma   90.00
#
_symmetry.space_group_name_H-M   'P 1'
#
loop_
_entity.id
_entity.type
_entity.pdbx_description
1 polymer ?
#
loop_
_entity_poly.entity_id
_entity_poly.type
_entity_poly.pdbx_seq_one_letter_code
_entity_poly.pdbx_strand_id
1 'polypeptide(L)'
;ARCSTMSCPPGFVLRQEALNFNCAGKDCDPAADLYLCCGERSPCWRLTCPTFYVAVRNTSELCTGLACEMFLDRDICCDRTALCTTMSCPRTYVPKLDL
;
A
#
# COMPACT_ATOMS: atom_id res chain seq x y z
N ALA A 1 -14.59 -25.07 6.23
CA ALA A 1 -14.90 -23.74 5.67
C ALA A 1 -13.88 -23.39 4.57
N ARG A 2 -14.13 -22.37 3.73
CA ARG A 2 -13.19 -21.94 2.68
C ARG A 2 -12.49 -20.65 3.10
N CYS A 3 -11.26 -20.44 2.66
CA CYS A 3 -10.52 -19.23 2.97
C CYS A 3 -11.25 -17.96 2.51
N SER A 4 -12.02 -18.03 1.42
CA SER A 4 -12.83 -16.90 0.93
C SER A 4 -13.89 -16.39 1.90
N THR A 5 -14.25 -17.14 2.95
CA THR A 5 -15.21 -16.69 3.97
C THR A 5 -14.54 -16.04 5.18
N MET A 6 -13.22 -15.95 5.20
CA MET A 6 -12.43 -15.42 6.32
C MET A 6 -12.21 -13.90 6.17
N SER A 7 -12.20 -13.19 7.30
CA SER A 7 -11.76 -11.80 7.38
C SER A 7 -10.32 -11.74 7.88
N CYS A 8 -9.43 -11.15 7.08
CA CYS A 8 -8.02 -11.02 7.46
C CYS A 8 -7.80 -9.86 8.44
N PRO A 9 -6.87 -10.00 9.42
CA PRO A 9 -6.54 -8.93 10.35
C PRO A 9 -5.82 -7.75 9.66
N PRO A 10 -5.67 -6.60 10.34
CA PRO A 10 -4.94 -5.45 9.81
C PRO A 10 -3.53 -5.83 9.32
N GLY A 11 -3.12 -5.27 8.18
CA GLY A 11 -1.86 -5.61 7.53
C GLY A 11 -1.92 -6.85 6.62
N PHE A 12 -3.03 -7.60 6.63
CA PHE A 12 -3.23 -8.78 5.80
C PHE A 12 -4.46 -8.62 4.89
N VAL A 13 -4.44 -9.33 3.77
CA VAL A 13 -5.58 -9.47 2.85
C VAL A 13 -5.72 -10.92 2.40
N LEU A 14 -6.90 -11.28 1.92
CA LEU A 14 -7.14 -12.61 1.37
C LEU A 14 -6.16 -12.87 0.21
N ARG A 15 -5.64 -14.09 0.16
CA ARG A 15 -4.86 -14.55 -1.00
C ARG A 15 -5.74 -14.60 -2.25
N GLN A 16 -5.12 -14.42 -3.41
CA GLN A 16 -5.82 -14.42 -4.69
C GLN A 16 -6.55 -15.76 -4.93
N GLU A 17 -5.97 -16.85 -4.41
CA GLU A 17 -6.53 -18.20 -4.48
C GLU A 17 -7.37 -18.57 -3.24
N ALA A 18 -7.81 -17.62 -2.41
CA ALA A 18 -8.60 -17.91 -1.20
C ALA A 18 -9.90 -18.66 -1.51
N LEU A 19 -10.44 -18.52 -2.73
CA LEU A 19 -11.56 -19.35 -3.18
C LEU A 19 -11.15 -20.82 -3.30
N ASN A 20 -9.91 -21.15 -3.64
CA ASN A 20 -9.48 -22.52 -3.91
C ASN A 20 -8.98 -23.27 -2.66
N PHE A 21 -8.76 -22.56 -1.55
CA PHE A 21 -8.25 -23.16 -0.32
C PHE A 21 -9.34 -23.37 0.74
N ASN A 22 -9.24 -24.52 1.40
CA ASN A 22 -10.03 -24.84 2.59
C ASN A 22 -9.23 -24.46 3.83
N CYS A 23 -9.93 -24.02 4.88
CA CYS A 23 -9.34 -23.82 6.20
C CYS A 23 -8.96 -25.17 6.82
N ALA A 24 -8.02 -25.15 7.78
CA ALA A 24 -7.55 -26.37 8.45
C ALA A 24 -8.68 -27.07 9.23
N GLY A 25 -9.63 -26.29 9.74
CA GLY A 25 -10.77 -26.77 10.53
C GLY A 25 -12.12 -26.75 9.79
N LYS A 26 -13.14 -27.20 10.53
CA LYS A 26 -14.54 -27.08 10.12
C LYS A 26 -14.89 -25.60 9.86
N ASP A 27 -14.42 -24.72 10.74
CA ASP A 27 -14.51 -23.27 10.67
C ASP A 27 -13.10 -22.68 10.48
N CYS A 28 -13.01 -21.46 9.94
CA CYS A 28 -11.72 -20.78 9.78
C CYS A 28 -11.34 -20.05 11.07
N ASP A 29 -10.16 -20.33 11.58
CA ASP A 29 -9.59 -19.69 12.76
C ASP A 29 -8.45 -18.75 12.33
N PRO A 30 -8.56 -17.43 12.54
CA PRO A 30 -7.48 -16.51 12.23
C PRO A 30 -6.13 -16.84 12.86
N ALA A 31 -6.08 -17.50 14.03
CA ALA A 31 -4.81 -17.88 14.64
C ALA A 31 -4.13 -19.06 13.90
N ALA A 32 -4.91 -19.97 13.34
CA ALA A 32 -4.40 -21.18 12.68
C ALA A 32 -4.29 -21.02 11.15
N ASP A 33 -5.21 -20.27 10.54
CA ASP A 33 -5.40 -20.17 9.10
C ASP A 33 -4.82 -18.88 8.50
N LEU A 34 -4.21 -17.97 9.29
CA LEU A 34 -3.73 -16.66 8.82
C LEU A 34 -2.88 -16.78 7.55
N TYR A 35 -1.80 -17.55 7.59
CA TYR A 35 -0.87 -17.63 6.47
C TYR A 35 -1.36 -18.55 5.35
N LEU A 36 -2.35 -19.39 5.63
CA LEU A 36 -3.03 -20.27 4.67
C LEU A 36 -4.01 -19.45 3.81
N CYS A 37 -4.83 -18.61 4.45
CA CYS A 37 -5.91 -17.89 3.79
C CYS A 37 -5.55 -16.44 3.43
N CYS A 38 -4.69 -15.80 4.21
CA CYS A 38 -4.28 -14.42 4.05
C CYS A 38 -2.80 -14.32 3.66
N GLY A 39 -2.45 -13.18 3.07
CA GLY A 39 -1.07 -12.76 2.87
C GLY A 39 -0.88 -11.33 3.33
N GLU A 40 0.36 -10.99 3.63
CA GLU A 40 0.74 -9.64 4.05
C GLU A 40 0.55 -8.66 2.90
N ARG A 41 0.00 -7.49 3.23
CA ARG A 41 -0.11 -6.37 2.29
C ARG A 41 1.29 -5.90 1.89
N SER A 42 1.45 -5.56 0.62
CA SER A 42 2.74 -5.10 0.09
C SER A 42 3.10 -3.75 0.70
N PRO A 43 4.37 -3.53 1.12
CA PRO A 43 4.79 -2.23 1.61
C PRO A 43 4.90 -1.19 0.48
N CYS A 44 4.61 0.08 0.80
CA CYS A 44 4.56 1.17 -0.18
C CYS A 44 5.87 1.40 -0.95
N TRP A 45 7.03 1.06 -0.39
CA TRP A 45 8.32 1.21 -1.09
C TRP A 45 8.44 0.33 -2.34
N ARG A 46 7.54 -0.64 -2.53
CA ARG A 46 7.45 -1.44 -3.77
C ARG A 46 6.69 -0.73 -4.89
N LEU A 47 5.94 0.33 -4.59
CA LEU A 47 5.26 1.13 -5.61
C LEU A 47 6.22 2.20 -6.14
N THR A 48 6.43 2.21 -7.45
CA THR A 48 7.08 3.35 -8.12
C THR A 48 6.05 4.43 -8.39
N CYS A 49 6.24 5.61 -7.79
CA CYS A 49 5.32 6.73 -7.97
C CYS A 49 5.38 7.28 -9.41
N PRO A 50 4.22 7.64 -10.00
CA PRO A 50 4.18 8.20 -11.35
C PRO A 50 4.75 9.63 -11.39
N THR A 51 4.89 10.17 -12.60
CA THR A 51 5.33 11.57 -12.81
C THR A 51 4.48 12.54 -11.97
N PHE A 52 5.15 13.53 -11.37
CA PHE A 52 4.57 14.52 -10.43
C PHE A 52 4.12 13.96 -9.09
N TYR A 53 4.57 12.75 -8.73
CA TYR A 53 4.38 12.17 -7.41
C TYR A 53 5.71 11.68 -6.83
N VAL A 54 5.81 11.68 -5.51
CA VAL A 54 6.97 11.19 -4.75
C VAL A 54 6.49 10.25 -3.66
N ALA A 55 7.32 9.28 -3.29
CA ALA A 55 6.98 8.35 -2.23
C ALA A 55 6.73 9.09 -0.90
N VAL A 56 5.70 8.68 -0.18
CA VAL A 56 5.45 9.18 1.18
C VAL A 56 6.65 8.88 2.07
N ARG A 57 6.98 9.81 2.98
CA ARG A 57 8.13 9.62 3.89
C ARG A 57 7.93 8.49 4.90
N ASN A 58 6.68 8.14 5.19
CA ASN A 58 6.35 7.08 6.14
C ASN A 58 6.48 5.70 5.46
N THR A 59 7.52 4.94 5.81
CA THR A 59 7.79 3.62 5.22
C THR A 59 6.88 2.52 5.76
N SER A 60 6.08 2.80 6.79
CA SER A 60 5.16 1.83 7.40
C SER A 60 3.83 1.69 6.67
N GLU A 61 3.55 2.53 5.68
CA GLU A 61 2.32 2.42 4.88
C GLU A 61 2.32 1.18 3.99
N LEU A 62 1.13 0.57 3.87
CA LEU A 62 0.92 -0.67 3.12
C LEU A 62 -0.07 -0.43 1.97
N CYS A 63 0.26 -0.93 0.79
CA CYS A 63 -0.63 -1.02 -0.36
C CYS A 63 -1.87 -1.83 -0.03
N THR A 64 -2.95 -1.68 -0.77
CA THR A 64 -4.24 -2.30 -0.51
C THR A 64 -4.17 -3.83 -0.58
N GLY A 65 -3.35 -4.36 -1.49
CA GLY A 65 -3.25 -5.80 -1.76
C GLY A 65 -1.89 -6.42 -1.46
N LEU A 66 -1.74 -7.68 -1.92
CA LEU A 66 -0.48 -8.43 -1.87
C LEU A 66 0.60 -7.86 -2.80
N ALA A 67 0.18 -7.10 -3.81
CA ALA A 67 1.01 -6.30 -4.68
C ALA A 67 0.47 -4.87 -4.68
N CYS A 68 1.35 -3.91 -4.95
CA CYS A 68 0.96 -2.52 -5.11
C CYS A 68 0.47 -2.28 -6.53
N GLU A 69 -0.71 -1.68 -6.66
CA GLU A 69 -1.33 -1.31 -7.92
C GLU A 69 -1.41 0.21 -8.02
N MET A 70 -0.82 0.79 -9.05
CA MET A 70 -0.69 2.25 -9.18
C MET A 70 -2.03 2.98 -9.02
N PHE A 71 -3.11 2.50 -9.66
CA PHE A 71 -4.41 3.17 -9.61
C PHE A 71 -5.11 3.08 -8.26
N LEU A 72 -4.78 2.08 -7.45
CA LEU A 72 -5.39 1.86 -6.13
C LEU A 72 -4.56 2.48 -5.01
N ASP A 73 -3.24 2.42 -5.15
CA ASP A 73 -2.31 2.69 -4.04
C ASP A 73 -1.55 4.00 -4.19
N ARG A 74 -1.68 4.72 -5.31
CA ARG A 74 -1.01 6.03 -5.49
C ARG A 74 -1.28 6.97 -4.34
N ASP A 75 -2.55 7.17 -3.97
CA ASP A 75 -2.90 8.16 -2.94
C ASP A 75 -2.63 7.65 -1.51
N ILE A 76 -2.23 6.39 -1.36
CA ILE A 76 -1.77 5.79 -0.09
C ILE A 76 -0.25 5.93 0.03
N CYS A 77 0.47 5.64 -1.06
CA CYS A 77 1.91 5.47 -1.06
C CYS A 77 2.69 6.64 -1.67
N CYS A 78 2.01 7.58 -2.33
CA CYS A 78 2.63 8.68 -3.03
C CYS A 78 1.92 10.00 -2.75
N ASP A 79 2.72 11.04 -2.50
CA ASP A 79 2.26 12.42 -2.44
C ASP A 79 2.54 13.14 -3.74
N ARG A 80 1.70 14.12 -4.09
CA ARG A 80 2.03 15.03 -5.20
C ARG A 80 3.31 15.78 -4.91
N THR A 81 4.17 15.90 -5.92
CA THR A 81 5.33 16.78 -5.85
C THR A 81 4.90 18.21 -5.55
N ALA A 82 5.50 18.80 -4.52
CA ALA A 82 5.35 20.23 -4.26
C ALA A 82 5.84 21.04 -5.46
N LEU A 83 5.15 22.14 -5.75
CA LEU A 83 5.61 23.08 -6.77
C LEU A 83 6.80 23.85 -6.24
N CYS A 84 7.79 24.14 -7.08
CA CYS A 84 8.93 24.99 -6.71
C CYS A 84 8.46 26.35 -6.16
N THR A 85 7.33 26.87 -6.67
CA THR A 85 6.70 28.12 -6.22
C THR A 85 6.19 28.07 -4.78
N THR A 86 5.95 26.89 -4.20
CA THR A 86 5.54 26.72 -2.80
C THR A 86 6.72 26.65 -1.83
N MET A 87 7.95 26.56 -2.33
CA MET A 87 9.15 26.54 -1.51
C MET A 87 9.50 27.97 -1.07
N SER A 88 9.72 28.16 0.24
CA SER A 88 10.37 29.38 0.73
C SER A 88 11.88 29.28 0.55
N CYS A 89 12.46 30.16 -0.25
CA CYS A 89 13.91 30.20 -0.45
C CYS A 89 14.63 30.70 0.82
N PRO A 90 15.85 30.21 1.13
CA PRO A 90 16.69 30.78 2.18
C PRO A 90 16.99 32.26 1.91
N ARG A 91 17.38 33.02 2.96
CA ARG A 91 17.47 34.50 2.92
C ARG A 91 18.34 35.10 1.80
N THR A 92 19.24 34.33 1.18
CA THR A 92 20.14 34.78 0.10
C THR A 92 19.73 34.32 -1.29
N TYR A 93 18.61 33.59 -1.42
CA TYR A 93 18.13 33.04 -2.69
C TYR A 93 16.76 33.63 -3.03
N VAL A 94 16.51 33.85 -4.33
CA VAL A 94 15.21 34.29 -4.86
C VAL A 94 14.59 33.18 -5.71
N PRO A 95 13.26 33.08 -5.81
CA PRO A 95 12.61 32.16 -6.73
C PRO A 95 13.06 32.43 -8.17
N LYS A 96 13.35 31.35 -8.90
CA LYS A 96 13.56 31.44 -10.34
C LYS A 96 12.21 31.70 -11.00
N LEU A 97 12.07 32.81 -11.72
CA LEU A 97 10.90 33.09 -12.54
C LEU A 97 10.98 32.23 -13.80
N ASP A 98 9.95 31.42 -14.03
CA ASP A 98 9.77 30.71 -15.30
C ASP A 98 9.25 31.72 -16.32
N LEU A 99 10.15 32.24 -17.17
CA LEU A 99 9.89 33.14 -18.30
C LEU A 99 9.53 32.35 -19.56
#